data_AF-A0A142KW42-F1
#
_entry.id   AF-A0A142KW42-F1
#
_cell.length_a   1.000
_cell.length_b   1.000
_cell.length_c   1.000
_cell.angle_alpha   90.00
_cell.angle_beta   90.00
_cell.angle_gamma   90.00
#
_symmetry.space_group_name_H-M   'P 1'
#
loop_
_entity.id
_entity.type
_entity.pdbx_description
1 polymer ?
#
loop_
_entity_poly.entity_id
_entity_poly.type
_entity_poly.pdbx_seq_one_letter_code
_entity_poly.pdbx_strand_id
1 'polypeptide(L)'
;LSFVKNSVPCVGDMFFIYKRELYNICSDFLRSEGDDPHIYVQKKVKDSWIILFDLFKETDLTRRPHIFTYIDVEEIIILLCENEEFGNRKKDLTCHRFYSNDGKEYNNSEITISDHILKDKILSSYASFPLIMKDQEYFLICGISPYKLKDET
;
A
#
# COMPACT_ATOMS: atom_id res chain seq x y z
N LEU A 1 22.35 -2.48 -17.92
CA LEU A 1 21.19 -1.57 -17.87
C LEU A 1 20.05 -2.20 -18.68
N SER A 2 18.81 -2.14 -18.19
CA SER A 2 17.62 -2.68 -18.85
C SER A 2 16.49 -1.67 -18.73
N PHE A 3 15.62 -1.59 -19.74
CA PHE A 3 14.45 -0.72 -19.77
C PHE A 3 13.19 -1.57 -19.63
N VAL A 4 12.17 -1.02 -18.95
CA VAL A 4 10.87 -1.68 -18.75
C VAL A 4 9.78 -0.72 -19.18
N LYS A 5 8.91 -1.14 -20.09
CA LYS A 5 7.76 -0.36 -20.56
C LYS A 5 6.59 -0.53 -19.59
N ASN A 6 5.88 0.56 -19.30
CA ASN A 6 4.62 0.53 -18.57
C ASN A 6 3.52 1.10 -19.47
N SER A 7 2.43 0.36 -19.63
CA SER A 7 1.25 0.84 -20.36
C SER A 7 0.37 1.74 -19.49
N VAL A 8 0.58 1.75 -18.17
CA VAL A 8 -0.17 2.56 -17.21
C VAL A 8 0.67 3.76 -16.76
N PRO A 9 0.10 4.98 -16.75
CA PRO A 9 0.77 6.18 -16.26
C PRO A 9 0.69 6.27 -14.73
N CYS A 10 1.50 5.48 -14.02
CA CYS A 10 1.53 5.45 -12.56
C CYS A 10 1.88 6.83 -11.97
N VAL A 11 1.00 7.38 -11.14
CA VAL A 11 1.25 8.61 -10.35
C VAL A 11 2.20 8.33 -9.19
N GLY A 12 2.18 7.10 -8.68
CA GLY A 12 3.12 6.62 -7.68
C GLY A 12 3.46 5.16 -7.92
N ASP A 13 4.75 4.86 -7.92
CA ASP A 13 5.30 3.51 -8.00
C ASP A 13 5.80 3.05 -6.64
N MET A 14 5.62 1.77 -6.35
CA MET A 14 6.16 1.12 -5.17
C MET A 14 6.68 -0.26 -5.55
N PHE A 15 7.98 -0.32 -5.78
CA PHE A 15 8.64 -1.55 -6.19
C PHE A 15 8.91 -2.48 -5.00
N PHE A 16 8.76 -3.78 -5.23
CA PHE A 16 9.13 -4.81 -4.27
C PHE A 16 9.60 -6.08 -4.96
N ILE A 17 10.35 -6.91 -4.24
CA ILE A 17 10.83 -8.21 -4.73
C ILE A 17 10.10 -9.32 -3.99
N TYR A 18 9.48 -10.23 -4.71
CA TYR A 18 8.86 -11.42 -4.13
C TYR A 18 9.26 -12.66 -4.93
N LYS A 19 9.68 -13.73 -4.25
CA LYS A 19 10.20 -14.95 -4.89
C LYS A 19 11.22 -14.70 -6.01
N ARG A 20 12.10 -13.70 -5.80
CA ARG A 20 13.16 -13.24 -6.73
C ARG A 20 12.66 -12.59 -8.02
N GLU A 21 11.38 -12.23 -8.07
CA GLU A 21 10.77 -11.53 -9.19
C GLU A 21 10.44 -10.09 -8.77
N LEU A 22 10.51 -9.17 -9.73
CA LEU A 22 10.28 -7.74 -9.49
C LEU A 22 8.81 -7.39 -9.74
N TYR A 23 8.20 -6.76 -8.74
CA TYR A 23 6.84 -6.29 -8.76
C TYR A 23 6.79 -4.77 -8.54
N ASN A 24 5.64 -4.17 -8.88
CA ASN A 24 5.33 -2.78 -8.65
C ASN A 24 3.87 -2.66 -8.18
N ILE A 25 3.60 -1.80 -7.21
CA ILE A 25 2.26 -1.27 -6.99
C ILE A 25 2.17 0.08 -7.70
N CYS A 26 1.39 0.10 -8.77
CA CYS A 26 1.14 1.26 -9.58
C CYS A 26 -0.16 1.93 -9.14
N SER A 27 -0.04 3.15 -8.60
CA SER A 27 -1.20 4.01 -8.28
C SER A 27 -1.57 4.84 -9.51
N ASP A 28 -2.71 4.57 -10.13
CA ASP A 28 -3.25 5.39 -11.21
C ASP A 28 -4.47 6.17 -10.73
N PHE A 29 -4.28 7.47 -10.57
CA PHE A 29 -5.30 8.42 -10.10
C PHE A 29 -5.42 9.62 -11.05
N LEU A 30 -4.93 9.50 -12.28
CA LEU A 30 -5.06 10.57 -13.27
C LEU A 30 -6.52 10.64 -13.74
N ARG A 31 -7.24 11.63 -13.21
CA ARG A 31 -8.67 11.81 -13.47
C ARG A 31 -8.89 12.51 -14.82
N SER A 32 -9.18 11.74 -15.86
CA SER A 32 -10.13 12.20 -16.88
C SER A 32 -11.55 12.19 -16.27
N GLU A 33 -12.49 13.00 -16.76
CA GLU A 33 -13.90 12.82 -16.40
C GLU A 33 -14.34 11.38 -16.75
N GLY A 34 -14.73 10.60 -15.73
CA GLY A 34 -15.26 9.24 -15.89
C GLY A 34 -14.28 8.09 -15.69
N ASP A 35 -12.99 8.35 -15.45
CA ASP A 35 -12.03 7.28 -15.15
C ASP A 35 -12.03 6.92 -13.66
N ASP A 36 -12.23 5.63 -13.37
CA ASP A 36 -12.15 5.09 -12.02
C ASP A 36 -10.68 5.05 -11.56
N PRO A 37 -10.39 5.35 -10.29
CA PRO A 37 -9.06 5.16 -9.73
C PRO A 37 -8.67 3.68 -9.69
N HIS A 38 -7.38 3.40 -9.94
CA HIS A 38 -6.84 2.05 -9.96
C HIS A 38 -5.58 1.92 -9.11
N ILE A 39 -5.41 0.75 -8.49
CA ILE A 39 -4.18 0.36 -7.80
C ILE A 39 -3.77 -1.00 -8.32
N TYR A 40 -2.88 -1.01 -9.30
CA TYR A 40 -2.47 -2.23 -9.98
C TYR A 40 -1.27 -2.88 -9.29
N VAL A 41 -1.37 -4.17 -9.02
CA VAL A 41 -0.21 -5.03 -8.81
C VAL A 41 0.34 -5.40 -10.18
N GLN A 42 1.58 -5.01 -10.44
CA GLN A 42 2.27 -5.30 -11.69
C GLN A 42 3.49 -6.19 -11.44
N LYS A 43 3.83 -7.01 -12.42
CA LYS A 43 5.04 -7.85 -12.42
C LYS A 43 5.87 -7.59 -13.66
N LYS A 44 7.18 -7.48 -13.47
CA LYS A 44 8.11 -7.36 -14.59
C LYS A 44 8.22 -8.70 -15.30
N VAL A 45 7.81 -8.75 -16.57
CA VAL A 45 8.02 -9.89 -17.47
C VAL A 45 8.81 -9.40 -18.67
N LYS A 46 10.05 -9.88 -18.81
CA LYS A 46 11.02 -9.39 -19.81
C LYS A 46 11.24 -7.88 -19.69
N ASP A 47 10.79 -7.10 -20.68
CA ASP A 47 10.94 -5.65 -20.84
C ASP A 47 9.63 -4.88 -20.60
N SER A 48 8.62 -5.50 -19.98
CA SER A 48 7.32 -4.86 -19.74
C SER A 48 6.76 -5.16 -18.35
N TRP A 49 6.00 -4.21 -17.81
CA TRP A 49 5.13 -4.43 -16.65
C TRP A 49 3.82 -5.06 -17.11
N ILE A 50 3.47 -6.18 -16.51
CA ILE A 50 2.19 -6.87 -16.73
C ILE A 50 1.33 -6.66 -15.51
N ILE A 51 0.12 -6.15 -15.71
CA ILE A 51 -0.89 -6.02 -14.66
C ILE A 51 -1.36 -7.42 -14.29
N LEU A 52 -1.34 -7.74 -13.00
CA LEU A 52 -1.80 -9.02 -12.46
C LEU A 52 -3.12 -8.88 -11.74
N PHE A 53 -3.29 -7.81 -10.96
CA PHE A 53 -4.46 -7.59 -10.12
C PHE A 53 -4.74 -6.10 -9.97
N ASP A 54 -6.02 -5.73 -9.81
CA ASP A 54 -6.45 -4.36 -9.49
C ASP A 54 -7.08 -4.36 -8.10
N LEU A 55 -6.32 -3.91 -7.11
CA LEU A 55 -6.71 -3.95 -5.70
C LEU A 55 -7.89 -3.02 -5.42
N PHE A 56 -8.00 -1.91 -6.15
CA PHE A 56 -8.96 -0.86 -5.82
C PHE A 56 -10.41 -1.28 -6.12
N LYS A 57 -10.61 -2.11 -7.15
CA LYS A 57 -11.93 -2.65 -7.53
C LYS A 57 -12.59 -3.52 -6.48
N GLU A 58 -11.78 -4.10 -5.60
CA GLU A 58 -12.25 -4.96 -4.50
C GLU A 58 -12.61 -4.14 -3.24
N THR A 59 -12.59 -2.81 -3.33
CA THR A 59 -12.86 -1.91 -2.21
C THR A 59 -13.98 -0.93 -2.53
N ASP A 60 -14.60 -0.40 -1.48
CA ASP A 60 -15.56 0.70 -1.55
C ASP A 60 -14.91 2.09 -1.36
N LEU A 61 -13.57 2.14 -1.36
CA LEU A 61 -12.81 3.37 -1.21
C LEU A 61 -13.11 4.33 -2.36
N THR A 62 -13.25 5.61 -2.04
CA THR A 62 -13.55 6.67 -3.02
C THR A 62 -12.38 7.64 -3.24
N ARG A 63 -11.40 7.61 -2.34
CA ARG A 63 -10.25 8.51 -2.32
C ARG A 63 -8.96 7.71 -2.40
N ARG A 64 -7.85 8.38 -2.73
CA ARG A 64 -6.52 7.78 -2.74
C ARG A 64 -6.13 7.30 -1.33
N PRO A 65 -5.98 5.98 -1.10
CA PRO A 65 -5.66 5.44 0.21
C PRO A 65 -4.16 5.53 0.50
N HIS A 66 -3.81 5.34 1.77
CA HIS A 66 -2.46 4.94 2.14
C HIS A 66 -2.24 3.46 1.79
N ILE A 67 -1.08 3.14 1.24
CA ILE A 67 -0.75 1.79 0.79
C ILE A 67 0.44 1.28 1.61
N PHE A 68 0.25 0.21 2.36
CA PHE A 68 1.32 -0.44 3.11
C PHE A 68 1.52 -1.86 2.59
N THR A 69 2.71 -2.14 2.09
CA THR A 69 3.05 -3.43 1.47
C THR A 69 4.06 -4.14 2.33
N TYR A 70 3.79 -5.39 2.70
CA TYR A 70 4.66 -6.22 3.50
C TYR A 70 5.02 -7.48 2.74
N ILE A 71 6.32 -7.72 2.64
CA ILE A 71 6.87 -8.85 1.89
C ILE A 71 7.46 -9.80 2.92
N ASP A 72 6.83 -10.94 3.08
CA ASP A 72 7.38 -12.08 3.79
C ASP A 72 7.89 -13.13 2.79
N VAL A 73 8.52 -14.19 3.28
CA VAL A 73 9.06 -15.31 2.50
C VAL A 73 7.95 -16.00 1.71
N GLU A 74 6.80 -16.23 2.36
CA GLU A 74 5.71 -17.03 1.78
C GLU A 74 4.52 -16.19 1.30
N GLU A 75 4.37 -14.96 1.77
CA GLU A 75 3.23 -14.12 1.44
C GLU A 75 3.58 -12.66 1.16
N ILE A 76 2.75 -12.04 0.32
CA ILE A 76 2.66 -10.60 0.15
C ILE A 76 1.40 -10.16 0.87
N ILE A 77 1.50 -9.17 1.74
CA ILE A 77 0.35 -8.52 2.36
C ILE A 77 0.32 -7.06 1.91
N ILE A 78 -0.86 -6.58 1.49
CA ILE A 78 -1.06 -5.19 1.06
C ILE A 78 -2.24 -4.63 1.82
N LEU A 79 -2.07 -3.49 2.47
CA LEU A 79 -3.13 -2.75 3.14
C LEU A 79 -3.46 -1.50 2.32
N LEU A 80 -4.74 -1.33 1.99
CA LEU A 80 -5.29 -0.07 1.48
C LEU A 80 -6.08 0.60 2.60
N CYS A 81 -5.46 1.56 3.27
CA CYS A 81 -6.06 2.25 4.41
C CYS A 81 -6.69 3.57 3.99
N GLU A 82 -7.86 3.89 4.55
CA GLU A 82 -8.54 5.17 4.32
C GLU A 82 -7.59 6.35 4.60
N ASN A 83 -7.64 7.34 3.72
CA ASN A 83 -6.87 8.58 3.86
C ASN A 83 -7.83 9.72 4.15
N GLU A 84 -8.04 9.98 5.44
CA GLU A 84 -8.86 11.08 5.91
C GLU A 84 -8.07 12.38 5.96
N GLU A 85 -8.74 13.49 5.63
CA GLU A 85 -8.17 14.83 5.67
C GLU A 85 -7.62 15.15 7.05
N PHE A 86 -6.47 15.83 7.05
CA PHE A 86 -5.79 16.25 8.27
C PHE A 86 -6.71 17.15 9.09
N GLY A 87 -7.08 16.71 10.31
CA GLY A 87 -8.04 17.39 11.20
C GLY A 87 -9.39 16.69 11.35
N ASN A 88 -9.78 15.83 10.39
CA ASN A 88 -11.03 15.04 10.44
C ASN A 88 -10.78 13.56 10.76
N ARG A 89 -9.54 13.21 11.12
CA ARG A 89 -9.16 11.81 11.34
C ARG A 89 -9.94 11.21 12.49
N LYS A 90 -10.64 10.12 12.20
CA LYS A 90 -11.33 9.29 13.16
C LYS A 90 -10.34 8.67 14.13
N LYS A 91 -10.90 8.15 15.22
CA LYS A 91 -10.13 7.32 16.16
C LYS A 91 -9.74 5.97 15.56
N ASP A 92 -10.50 5.51 14.58
CA ASP A 92 -10.37 4.21 13.97
C ASP A 92 -9.88 4.38 12.53
N LEU A 93 -8.97 3.51 12.11
CA LEU A 93 -8.44 3.46 10.75
C LEU A 93 -8.94 2.20 10.06
N THR A 94 -9.84 2.35 9.09
CA THR A 94 -10.31 1.24 8.26
C THR A 94 -9.32 0.97 7.13
N CYS A 95 -9.00 -0.30 6.91
CA CYS A 95 -8.14 -0.74 5.82
C CYS A 95 -8.70 -1.99 5.16
N HIS A 96 -8.49 -2.11 3.86
CA HIS A 96 -8.68 -3.35 3.11
C HIS A 96 -7.37 -4.12 3.10
N ARG A 97 -7.36 -5.32 3.71
CA ARG A 97 -6.20 -6.23 3.75
C ARG A 97 -6.29 -7.21 2.61
N PHE A 98 -5.27 -7.21 1.77
CA PHE A 98 -5.03 -8.18 0.72
C PHE A 98 -3.87 -9.07 1.10
N TYR A 99 -3.96 -10.37 0.79
CA TYR A 99 -2.82 -11.27 0.91
C TYR A 99 -2.72 -12.20 -0.29
N SER A 100 -1.50 -12.59 -0.64
CA SER A 100 -1.20 -13.49 -1.76
C SER A 100 0.01 -14.34 -1.47
N ASN A 101 -0.06 -15.63 -1.83
CA ASN A 101 1.04 -16.58 -1.73
C ASN A 101 1.75 -16.81 -3.07
N ASP A 102 1.30 -16.19 -4.17
CA ASP A 102 1.86 -16.36 -5.51
C ASP A 102 2.13 -15.04 -6.25
N GLY A 103 1.67 -13.92 -5.68
CA GLY A 103 1.78 -12.58 -6.25
C GLY A 103 0.88 -12.35 -7.46
N LYS A 104 -0.12 -13.19 -7.70
CA LYS A 104 -1.11 -13.06 -8.80
C LYS A 104 -2.53 -12.97 -8.26
N GLU A 105 -2.92 -13.96 -7.47
CA GLU A 105 -4.25 -14.03 -6.87
C GLU A 105 -4.20 -13.43 -5.47
N TYR A 106 -5.15 -12.56 -5.16
CA TYR A 106 -5.23 -11.87 -3.88
C TYR A 106 -6.58 -12.13 -3.21
N ASN A 107 -6.52 -12.74 -2.03
CA ASN A 107 -7.67 -12.79 -1.14
C ASN A 107 -7.74 -11.49 -0.35
N ASN A 108 -8.95 -11.01 -0.07
CA ASN A 108 -9.17 -9.74 0.61
C ASN A 108 -10.12 -9.86 1.81
N SER A 109 -9.97 -8.92 2.74
CA SER A 109 -10.85 -8.74 3.90
C SER A 109 -10.73 -7.31 4.42
N GLU A 110 -11.83 -6.70 4.84
CA GLU A 110 -11.79 -5.44 5.57
C GLU A 110 -11.31 -5.65 7.02
N ILE A 111 -10.48 -4.72 7.51
CA ILE A 111 -10.01 -4.67 8.89
C ILE A 111 -10.15 -3.24 9.44
N THR A 112 -10.36 -3.13 10.75
CA THR A 112 -10.40 -1.84 11.45
C THR A 112 -9.35 -1.83 12.55
N ILE A 113 -8.48 -0.82 12.52
CA ILE A 113 -7.50 -0.56 13.59
C ILE A 113 -8.12 0.47 14.53
N SER A 114 -8.77 -0.01 15.59
CA SER A 114 -9.47 0.82 16.57
C SER A 114 -8.52 1.59 17.49
N ASP A 115 -8.93 2.80 17.88
CA ASP A 115 -8.17 3.71 18.77
C ASP A 115 -6.67 3.78 18.39
N HIS A 116 -6.38 3.96 17.10
CA HIS A 116 -5.02 3.81 16.58
C HIS A 116 -4.10 4.94 17.07
N ILE A 117 -2.89 4.58 17.50
CA ILE A 117 -1.88 5.51 18.06
C ILE A 117 -1.35 6.55 17.05
N LEU A 118 -1.76 6.46 15.79
CA LEU A 118 -1.26 7.27 14.67
C LEU A 118 -2.23 8.39 14.23
N LYS A 119 -3.33 8.62 14.96
CA LYS A 119 -4.38 9.59 14.59
C LYS A 119 -3.81 10.93 14.11
N ASP A 120 -2.90 11.51 14.89
CA ASP A 120 -2.31 12.82 14.62
C ASP A 120 -0.93 12.74 13.93
N LYS A 121 -0.65 11.65 13.20
CA LYS A 121 0.63 11.41 12.51
C LYS A 121 0.45 11.40 11.00
N ILE A 122 1.30 12.10 10.27
CA ILE A 122 1.37 11.97 8.81
C ILE A 122 1.79 10.54 8.48
N LEU A 123 1.00 9.89 7.64
CA LEU A 123 1.29 8.58 7.06
C LEU A 123 1.68 8.77 5.59
N SER A 124 2.53 7.88 5.09
CA SER A 124 2.92 7.83 3.69
C SER A 124 2.96 6.37 3.28
N SER A 125 2.66 6.10 2.02
CA SER A 125 2.66 4.75 1.48
C SER A 125 4.09 4.21 1.33
N TYR A 126 4.34 2.94 1.67
CA TYR A 126 5.64 2.29 1.49
C TYR A 126 5.54 0.77 1.45
N ALA A 127 6.62 0.14 0.97
CA ALA A 127 6.86 -1.29 1.11
C ALA A 127 7.88 -1.54 2.23
N SER A 128 7.67 -2.59 3.01
CA SER A 128 8.52 -2.98 4.15
C SER A 128 8.64 -4.50 4.25
N PHE A 129 9.65 -4.95 4.99
CA PHE A 129 9.78 -6.31 5.48
C PHE A 129 9.25 -6.41 6.91
N PRO A 130 8.89 -7.62 7.40
CA PRO A 130 8.62 -7.84 8.81
C PRO A 130 9.85 -7.48 9.67
N LEU A 131 9.61 -6.82 10.79
CA LEU A 131 10.64 -6.61 11.82
C LEU A 131 10.59 -7.76 12.82
N ILE A 132 11.69 -8.47 12.98
CA ILE A 132 11.83 -9.50 14.01
C ILE A 132 12.20 -8.82 15.33
N MET A 133 11.35 -8.97 16.35
CA MET A 133 11.65 -8.56 17.72
C MET A 133 11.45 -9.75 18.66
N LYS A 134 12.56 -10.26 19.21
CA LYS A 134 12.60 -11.55 19.92
C LYS A 134 12.17 -12.68 18.99
N ASP A 135 11.12 -13.41 19.33
CA ASP A 135 10.60 -14.57 18.57
C ASP A 135 9.29 -14.24 17.84
N GLN A 136 9.03 -12.95 17.59
CA GLN A 136 7.83 -12.49 16.87
C GLN A 136 8.19 -11.55 15.73
N GLU A 137 7.44 -11.68 14.64
CA GLU A 137 7.53 -10.83 13.46
C GLU A 137 6.39 -9.80 13.46
N TYR A 138 6.73 -8.56 13.15
CA TYR A 138 5.80 -7.44 13.17
C TYR A 138 5.83 -6.67 11.85
N PHE A 139 4.65 -6.43 11.30
CA PHE A 139 4.46 -5.40 10.29
C PHE A 139 4.25 -4.06 10.96
N LEU A 140 5.02 -3.06 10.53
CA LEU A 140 4.98 -1.74 11.14
C LEU A 140 4.20 -0.79 10.24
N ILE A 141 3.23 -0.09 10.83
CA ILE A 141 2.68 1.15 10.29
C ILE A 141 3.30 2.30 11.07
N CYS A 142 4.19 3.06 10.44
CA CYS A 142 4.85 4.21 11.04
C CYS A 142 4.23 5.53 10.57
N GLY A 143 4.21 6.52 11.47
CA GLY A 143 3.79 7.88 11.17
C GLY A 143 4.65 8.93 11.84
N ILE A 144 4.76 10.11 11.23
CA ILE A 144 5.55 11.23 11.74
C ILE A 144 4.65 12.36 12.24
N SER A 145 5.04 13.04 13.32
CA SER A 145 4.35 14.26 13.73
C SER A 145 4.52 15.33 12.63
N PRO A 146 3.43 15.94 12.13
CA PRO A 146 3.48 16.90 11.01
C PRO A 146 4.36 18.10 11.33
N TYR A 147 4.23 18.61 12.54
CA TYR A 147 4.96 19.74 13.06
C TYR A 147 4.84 19.76 14.59
N LYS A 148 5.91 20.16 15.29
CA LYS A 148 5.88 20.44 16.73
C LYS A 148 6.53 21.81 16.97
N LEU A 149 5.83 22.70 17.68
CA LEU A 149 6.37 24.00 18.09
C LEU A 149 7.42 23.86 19.21
N LYS A 150 7.26 22.86 20.07
CA LYS A 150 8.21 22.43 21.09
C LYS A 150 8.18 20.92 21.18
N ASP A 151 9.34 20.30 21.32
CA ASP A 151 9.45 18.89 21.69
C ASP A 151 9.76 18.86 23.18
N GLU A 152 8.74 18.59 23.99
CA GLU A 152 8.94 18.40 25.43
C GLU A 152 9.70 17.09 25.61
N THR A 153 10.97 17.22 26.03
CA THR A 153 11.87 16.13 26.38
C THR A 153 11.77 15.82 27.86
#